data_AF-A0A1G2KLZ4-F1
#
_entry.id   AF-A0A1G2KLZ4-F1
#
_cell.length_a   1.000
_cell.length_b   1.000
_cell.length_c   1.000
_cell.angle_alpha   90.00
_cell.angle_beta   90.00
_cell.angle_gamma   90.00
#
_symmetry.space_group_name_H-M   'P 1'
#
loop_
_entity.id
_entity.type
_entity.pdbx_description
1 polymer ?
#
loop_
_entity_poly.entity_id
_entity_poly.type
_entity_poly.pdbx_seq_one_letter_code
_entity_poly.pdbx_strand_id
1 'polypeptide(L)'
;MSNSLKSALYRLVPAGVILFPFAVLAQTDKLSPVAQNLLTALNIVVTIVFVLAVVVFGWGIVQLIIAAGDPAKIKQARQFIVWGVIGIAILASIFGIIQFIQNYIGVTAGTGPIRPPGVTPPVSL
;
A
#
# COMPACT_ATOMS: atom_id res chain seq x y z
N MET A 1 -28.52 -39.85 -34.88
CA MET A 1 -27.93 -38.48 -34.82
C MET A 1 -26.80 -38.50 -33.80
N SER A 2 -25.62 -39.05 -34.11
CA SER A 2 -24.66 -39.47 -33.06
C SER A 2 -23.18 -39.11 -33.25
N ASN A 3 -22.73 -38.63 -34.42
CA ASN A 3 -21.30 -38.43 -34.67
C ASN A 3 -20.91 -37.01 -35.12
N SER A 4 -21.84 -36.24 -35.72
CA SER A 4 -21.58 -34.88 -36.21
C SER A 4 -21.41 -33.84 -35.10
N LEU A 5 -21.96 -34.11 -33.92
CA LEU A 5 -21.90 -33.21 -32.76
C LEU A 5 -20.57 -33.34 -32.01
N LYS A 6 -20.02 -34.57 -31.94
CA LYS A 6 -18.76 -34.86 -31.26
C LYS A 6 -17.57 -34.25 -32.00
N SER A 7 -17.59 -34.28 -33.33
CA SER A 7 -16.56 -33.64 -34.15
C SER A 7 -16.68 -32.12 -34.18
N ALA A 8 -17.88 -31.55 -34.03
CA ALA A 8 -18.07 -30.11 -33.85
C ALA A 8 -17.51 -29.62 -32.50
N LEU A 9 -17.77 -30.36 -31.42
CA LEU A 9 -17.20 -30.09 -30.09
C LEU A 9 -15.67 -30.16 -30.10
N TYR A 10 -15.08 -31.19 -30.70
CA TYR A 10 -13.63 -31.35 -30.78
C TYR A 10 -12.94 -30.21 -31.56
N ARG A 11 -13.63 -29.56 -32.50
CA ARG A 11 -13.10 -28.42 -33.28
C ARG A 11 -13.16 -27.09 -32.53
N LEU A 12 -13.98 -26.97 -31.48
CA LEU A 12 -14.10 -25.75 -30.67
C LEU A 12 -13.18 -25.76 -29.43
N VAL A 13 -12.77 -26.93 -28.94
CA VAL A 13 -11.78 -27.07 -27.85
C VAL A 13 -10.46 -26.33 -28.11
N PRO A 14 -9.80 -26.47 -29.28
CA PRO A 14 -8.56 -25.72 -29.54
C PRO A 14 -8.77 -24.21 -29.63
N ALA A 15 -9.93 -23.75 -30.13
CA ALA A 15 -10.28 -22.32 -30.13
C ALA A 15 -10.44 -21.78 -28.69
N GLY A 16 -11.01 -22.58 -27.79
CA GLY A 16 -11.07 -22.27 -26.35
C GLY A 16 -9.70 -22.23 -25.67
N VAL A 17 -8.76 -23.10 -26.08
CA VAL A 17 -7.37 -23.12 -25.54
C VAL A 17 -6.54 -21.95 -26.04
N ILE A 18 -6.74 -21.49 -27.28
CA ILE A 18 -6.03 -20.33 -27.85
C ILE A 18 -6.55 -19.01 -27.26
N LEU A 19 -7.85 -18.93 -26.93
CA LEU A 19 -8.44 -17.79 -26.24
C LEU A 19 -8.30 -17.86 -24.72
N PHE A 20 -7.90 -19.00 -24.16
CA PHE A 20 -7.69 -19.20 -22.73
C PHE A 20 -6.69 -18.22 -22.10
N PRO A 21 -5.53 -17.91 -22.71
CA PRO A 21 -4.61 -16.90 -22.20
C PRO A 21 -5.26 -15.52 -22.18
N PHE A 22 -6.04 -15.18 -23.20
CA PHE A 22 -6.75 -13.90 -23.31
C PHE A 22 -7.91 -13.80 -22.30
N ALA A 23 -8.60 -14.91 -22.01
CA ALA A 23 -9.63 -14.98 -20.98
C ALA A 23 -9.06 -14.92 -19.56
N VAL A 24 -7.85 -15.48 -19.34
CA VAL A 24 -7.07 -15.29 -18.12
C VAL A 24 -6.61 -13.83 -17.97
N LEU A 25 -6.18 -13.19 -19.07
CA LEU A 25 -5.84 -11.76 -19.10
C LEU A 25 -7.06 -10.84 -18.88
N ALA A 26 -8.29 -11.32 -19.14
CA ALA A 26 -9.54 -10.58 -18.91
C ALA A 26 -10.11 -10.71 -17.49
N GLN A 27 -9.52 -11.54 -16.61
CA GLN A 27 -9.94 -11.65 -15.20
C GLN A 27 -9.51 -10.41 -14.39
N THR A 28 -10.19 -9.28 -14.62
CA THR A 28 -9.99 -8.05 -13.84
C THR A 28 -10.46 -8.23 -12.37
N ASP A 29 -11.46 -9.09 -12.15
CA ASP A 29 -12.04 -9.33 -10.82
C ASP A 29 -11.11 -10.08 -9.85
N LYS A 30 -10.12 -10.83 -10.37
CA LYS A 30 -9.14 -11.55 -9.52
C LYS A 30 -7.87 -10.77 -9.24
N LEU A 31 -7.63 -9.66 -9.96
CA LEU A 31 -6.51 -8.76 -9.69
C LEU A 31 -6.82 -7.82 -8.51
N SER A 32 -8.10 -7.47 -8.33
CA SER A 32 -8.60 -6.71 -7.18
C SER A 32 -8.20 -7.30 -5.81
N PRO A 33 -8.44 -8.58 -5.50
CA PRO A 33 -8.08 -9.15 -4.20
C PRO A 33 -6.56 -9.29 -3.99
N VAL A 34 -5.77 -9.58 -5.04
CA VAL A 34 -4.30 -9.64 -4.90
C VAL A 34 -3.70 -8.25 -4.67
N ALA A 35 -4.19 -7.23 -5.40
CA ALA A 35 -3.79 -5.83 -5.20
C ALA A 35 -4.21 -5.32 -3.82
N GLN A 36 -5.41 -5.65 -3.35
CA GLN A 36 -5.88 -5.29 -2.01
C GLN A 36 -5.07 -5.96 -0.89
N ASN A 37 -4.71 -7.24 -1.05
CA ASN A 37 -3.84 -7.95 -0.09
C ASN A 37 -2.44 -7.31 -0.03
N LEU A 38 -1.88 -6.91 -1.17
CA LEU A 38 -0.59 -6.22 -1.21
C LEU A 38 -0.66 -4.84 -0.55
N LEU A 39 -1.69 -4.05 -0.86
CA LEU A 39 -1.89 -2.73 -0.24
C LEU A 39 -2.09 -2.84 1.28
N THR A 40 -2.79 -3.87 1.74
CA THR A 40 -2.99 -4.13 3.17
C THR A 40 -1.68 -4.49 3.86
N ALA A 41 -0.87 -5.36 3.26
CA ALA A 41 0.44 -5.72 3.79
C ALA A 41 1.37 -4.50 3.88
N LEU A 42 1.41 -3.66 2.85
CA LEU A 42 2.21 -2.43 2.85
C LEU A 42 1.76 -1.45 3.94
N ASN A 43 0.45 -1.29 4.16
CA ASN A 43 -0.07 -0.38 5.18
C ASN A 43 0.30 -0.82 6.61
N ILE A 44 0.29 -2.13 6.87
CA ILE A 44 0.73 -2.69 8.16
C ILE A 44 2.22 -2.39 8.39
N VAL A 45 3.06 -2.62 7.38
CA VAL A 45 4.50 -2.32 7.47
C VAL A 45 4.74 -0.83 7.73
N VAL A 46 4.06 0.06 7.00
CA VAL A 46 4.14 1.52 7.22
C VAL A 46 3.78 1.88 8.65
N THR A 47 2.69 1.32 9.19
CA THR A 47 2.26 1.62 10.55
C THR A 47 3.31 1.19 11.58
N ILE A 48 3.90 0.00 11.44
CA ILE A 48 4.95 -0.49 12.35
C ILE A 48 6.19 0.39 12.26
N VAL A 49 6.65 0.72 11.05
CA VAL A 49 7.83 1.56 10.84
C VAL A 49 7.59 2.98 11.35
N PHE A 50 6.37 3.51 11.21
CA PHE A 50 5.99 4.82 11.73
C PHE A 50 6.14 4.89 13.24
N VAL A 51 5.63 3.89 13.97
CA VAL A 51 5.78 3.82 15.43
C VAL A 51 7.26 3.75 15.81
N LEU A 52 8.06 2.90 15.16
CA LEU A 52 9.50 2.80 15.42
C LEU A 52 10.23 4.12 15.14
N ALA A 53 9.91 4.79 14.03
CA ALA A 53 10.52 6.06 13.65
C ALA A 53 10.23 7.15 14.70
N VAL A 54 8.99 7.26 15.18
CA VAL A 54 8.62 8.22 16.23
C VAL A 54 9.34 7.91 17.54
N VAL A 55 9.47 6.65 17.92
CA VAL A 55 10.20 6.25 19.13
C VAL A 55 11.69 6.60 19.04
N VAL A 56 12.35 6.26 17.93
CA VAL A 56 13.79 6.55 17.72
C VAL A 56 14.04 8.05 17.62
N PHE A 57 13.18 8.77 16.90
CA PHE A 57 13.26 10.23 16.77
C PHE A 57 13.06 10.93 18.12
N GLY A 58 12.04 10.52 18.88
CA GLY A 58 11.79 11.02 20.23
C GLY A 58 12.95 10.73 21.18
N TRP A 59 13.50 9.52 21.13
CA TRP A 59 14.67 9.14 21.93
C TRP A 59 15.91 10.00 21.59
N GLY A 60 16.12 10.32 20.31
CA GLY A 60 17.18 11.21 19.86
C GLY A 60 17.05 12.64 20.42
N ILE A 61 15.82 13.19 20.45
CA ILE A 61 15.55 14.51 21.05
C ILE A 61 15.81 14.48 22.55
N VAL A 62 15.30 13.46 23.25
CA VAL A 62 15.53 13.31 24.70
C VAL A 62 17.03 13.28 24.96
N GLN A 63 17.79 12.44 24.25
CA GLN A 63 19.26 12.39 24.36
C GLN A 63 19.94 13.74 24.13
N LEU A 64 19.45 14.54 23.17
CA LEU A 64 19.99 15.87 22.88
C LEU A 64 19.81 16.82 24.06
N ILE A 65 18.68 16.73 24.77
CA ILE A 65 18.37 17.56 25.93
C ILE A 65 19.25 17.16 27.14
N ILE A 66 19.36 15.85 27.43
CA ILE A 66 20.21 15.34 28.53
C ILE A 66 21.72 15.49 28.26
N ALA A 67 22.12 15.69 27.01
CA ALA A 67 23.53 15.88 26.66
C ALA A 67 24.12 17.16 27.30
N ALA A 68 23.30 18.15 27.65
CA ALA A 68 23.67 19.30 28.49
C ALA A 68 24.99 20.03 28.11
N GLY A 69 25.35 20.03 26.82
CA GLY A 69 26.58 20.66 26.32
C GLY A 69 27.81 19.75 26.20
N ASP A 70 27.72 18.48 26.60
CA ASP A 70 28.79 17.50 26.39
C ASP A 70 28.91 17.14 24.89
N PRO A 71 30.04 17.48 24.23
CA PRO A 71 30.21 17.25 22.80
C PRO A 71 30.12 15.77 22.40
N ALA A 72 30.49 14.83 23.28
CA ALA A 72 30.42 13.41 22.99
C ALA A 72 28.96 12.93 22.92
N LYS A 73 28.12 13.35 23.88
CA LYS A 73 26.70 13.00 23.94
C LYS A 73 25.88 13.71 22.86
N ILE A 74 26.22 14.96 22.53
CA ILE A 74 25.59 15.69 21.42
C ILE A 74 25.83 14.97 20.09
N LYS A 75 27.05 14.47 19.86
CA LYS A 75 27.37 13.72 18.64
C LYS A 75 26.51 12.45 18.53
N GLN A 76 26.34 11.73 19.64
CA GLN A 76 25.52 10.53 19.70
C GLN A 76 24.02 10.84 19.49
N ALA A 77 23.51 11.88 20.15
CA ALA A 77 22.13 12.33 20.00
C ALA A 77 21.81 12.76 18.56
N ARG A 78 22.72 13.50 17.90
CA ARG A 78 22.58 13.87 16.49
C ARG A 78 22.49 12.65 15.58
N GLN A 79 23.27 11.60 15.87
CA GLN A 79 23.20 10.36 15.10
C GLN A 79 21.81 9.72 15.21
N PHE A 80 21.22 9.65 16.41
CA PHE A 80 19.85 9.15 16.58
C PHE A 80 18.81 9.98 15.84
N ILE A 81 18.95 11.31 15.82
CA ILE A 81 18.06 12.20 15.05
C ILE A 81 18.19 11.92 13.55
N VAL A 82 19.41 11.75 13.02
CA VAL A 82 19.63 11.42 11.61
C VAL A 82 18.98 10.08 11.25
N TRP A 83 19.11 9.05 12.10
CA TRP A 83 18.42 7.78 11.92
C TRP A 83 16.89 7.93 11.94
N GLY A 84 16.36 8.79 12.81
CA GLY A 84 14.93 9.14 12.83
C GLY A 84 14.47 9.82 11.55
N VAL A 85 15.23 10.80 11.03
CA VAL A 85 14.94 11.51 9.77
C VAL A 85 14.96 10.55 8.58
N ILE A 86 15.93 9.63 8.52
CA ILE A 86 15.98 8.58 7.50
C ILE A 86 14.71 7.71 7.58
N GLY A 87 14.28 7.32 8.78
CA GLY A 87 13.03 6.59 8.98
C GLY A 87 11.81 7.33 8.44
N ILE A 88 11.71 8.63 8.70
CA ILE A 88 10.62 9.49 8.19
C ILE A 88 10.69 9.62 6.65
N ALA A 89 11.88 9.74 6.07
CA ALA A 89 12.05 9.80 4.62
C ALA A 89 11.59 8.51 3.93
N ILE A 90 11.87 7.34 4.51
CA ILE A 90 11.39 6.05 4.01
C ILE A 90 9.86 5.99 4.07
N LEU A 91 9.25 6.46 5.17
CA LEU A 91 7.79 6.50 5.32
C LEU A 91 7.14 7.41 4.27
N ALA A 92 7.70 8.59 4.01
CA ALA A 92 7.22 9.48 2.98
C ALA A 92 7.27 8.83 1.58
N SER A 93 8.35 8.10 1.28
CA SER A 93 8.52 7.39 0.02
C SER A 93 7.47 6.28 -0.16
N ILE A 94 7.24 5.45 0.87
CA ILE A 94 6.24 4.38 0.81
C ILE A 94 4.82 4.96 0.72
N PHE A 95 4.51 6.02 1.46
CA PHE A 95 3.21 6.68 1.40
C PHE A 95 2.93 7.24 -0.02
N GLY A 96 3.93 7.87 -0.65
CA GLY A 96 3.82 8.34 -2.03
C GLY A 96 3.54 7.21 -3.02
N ILE A 97 4.21 6.06 -2.86
CA ILE A 97 3.99 4.87 -3.71
C ILE A 97 2.60 4.28 -3.49
N ILE A 98 2.14 4.17 -2.24
CA ILE A 98 0.81 3.67 -1.91
C ILE A 98 -0.27 4.54 -2.57
N GLN A 99 -0.16 5.87 -2.44
CA GLN A 99 -1.08 6.82 -3.05
C GLN A 99 -1.05 6.74 -4.59
N PHE A 100 0.15 6.61 -5.17
CA PHE A 100 0.30 6.45 -6.61
C PHE A 100 -0.40 5.18 -7.12
N ILE A 101 -0.18 4.04 -6.46
CA ILE A 101 -0.80 2.76 -6.82
C ILE A 101 -2.33 2.85 -6.66
N GLN A 102 -2.82 3.42 -5.56
CA GLN A 102 -4.24 3.64 -5.29
C GLN A 102 -4.93 4.44 -6.39
N ASN A 103 -4.31 5.54 -6.82
CA ASN A 103 -4.81 6.37 -7.92
C ASN A 103 -4.80 5.63 -9.26
N TYR A 104 -3.78 4.81 -9.51
CA TYR A 104 -3.67 4.02 -10.75
C TYR A 104 -4.74 2.93 -10.85
N ILE A 105 -5.08 2.26 -9.75
CA ILE A 105 -6.09 1.19 -9.72
C ILE A 105 -7.50 1.68 -9.40
N GLY A 106 -7.71 2.99 -9.23
CA GLY A 106 -9.01 3.59 -8.89
C GLY A 106 -9.53 3.23 -7.49
N VAL A 107 -8.66 2.78 -6.58
CA VAL A 107 -9.02 2.47 -5.19
C VAL A 107 -8.63 3.66 -4.33
N THR A 108 -9.60 4.52 -4.00
CA THR A 108 -9.40 5.55 -2.98
C THR A 108 -9.38 4.85 -1.62
N ALA A 109 -8.20 4.62 -1.05
CA ALA A 109 -8.15 4.30 0.38
C ALA A 109 -8.81 5.46 1.13
N GLY A 110 -9.64 5.13 2.12
CA GLY A 110 -10.47 6.08 2.88
C GLY A 110 -9.67 7.08 3.73
N THR A 111 -8.81 7.88 3.09
CA THR A 111 -8.26 9.15 3.58
C THR A 111 -9.20 10.32 3.27
N GLY A 112 -10.46 10.03 2.91
CA GLY A 112 -11.51 11.03 2.94
C GLY A 112 -11.56 11.72 4.31
N PRO A 113 -11.97 13.00 4.38
CA PRO A 113 -12.06 13.73 5.65
C PRO A 113 -12.73 12.85 6.71
N ILE A 114 -12.14 12.77 7.90
CA ILE A 114 -12.73 12.03 9.03
C ILE A 114 -14.11 12.64 9.26
N ARG A 115 -15.15 11.97 8.78
CA ARG A 115 -16.53 12.43 8.95
C ARG A 115 -16.98 11.94 10.32
N PRO A 116 -17.46 12.84 11.20
CA PRO A 116 -18.18 12.44 12.39
C PRO A 116 -19.30 11.46 11.99
N PRO A 117 -19.53 10.39 12.77
CA PRO A 117 -20.67 9.51 12.55
C PRO A 117 -21.96 10.34 12.50
N GLY A 118 -22.71 10.26 11.39
CA GLY A 118 -24.03 10.89 11.26
C GLY A 118 -24.12 12.17 10.41
N VAL A 119 -23.04 12.72 9.87
CA VAL A 119 -23.12 13.84 8.91
C VAL A 119 -23.12 13.34 7.46
N THR A 120 -24.31 13.22 6.85
CA THR A 120 -24.49 13.09 5.39
C THR A 120 -24.42 14.48 4.73
N PRO A 121 -23.66 14.67 3.65
CA PRO A 121 -23.64 15.93 2.93
C PRO A 121 -25.05 16.25 2.39
N PRO A 122 -25.46 17.52 2.37
CA PRO A 122 -26.67 17.90 1.65
C PRO A 122 -26.52 17.54 0.18
N VAL A 123 -27.52 16.84 -0.37
CA VAL A 123 -27.60 16.58 -1.81
C VAL A 123 -27.86 17.91 -2.52
N SER A 124 -26.88 18.40 -3.28
CA SER A 124 -27.06 19.52 -4.20
C SER A 124 -27.86 19.02 -5.41
N LEU A 125 -29.10 19.51 -5.55
CA LEU A 125 -29.98 19.32 -6.72
C LEU A 125 -29.38 19.94 -7.98
#